data_AF-A0A2E9SZE4-F1
#
_entry.id   AF-A0A2E9SZE4-F1
#
_cell.length_a   1.000
_cell.length_b   1.000
_cell.length_c   1.000
_cell.angle_alpha   90.00
_cell.angle_beta   90.00
_cell.angle_gamma   90.00
#
_symmetry.space_group_name_H-M   'P 1'
#
loop_
_entity.id
_entity.type
_entity.pdbx_description
1 polymer ?
#
loop_
_entity_poly.entity_id
_entity_poly.type
_entity_poly.pdbx_seq_one_letter_code
_entity_poly.pdbx_strand_id
1 'polypeptide(L)'
;MAERKPVVINQIPTEVDGNATIADVVPINVTSILNRQGQVISRSDFERTPVPESFETNLTEIDKGAYDKNTLLALEVYLIESDINQYTNPQNLQRVAWAGESGNYIRVQNFPLPNGFTPDSIDLIVVTSNYPSLPPVGLHIAKTDSNDRLIKQIESAMQGHVYDGAAIDCAEEIPGYHWICYHFRDHQWQFVANKPTQGDNISKFLKNFFALLEGQA
;
A
#
# COMPACT_ATOMS: atom_id res chain seq x y z
N MET A 1 -33.37 24.30 11.82
CA MET A 1 -32.78 23.34 10.86
C MET A 1 -31.52 22.82 11.51
N ALA A 2 -31.31 21.51 11.59
CA ALA A 2 -30.05 20.97 12.11
C ALA A 2 -28.92 21.38 11.16
N GLU A 3 -27.87 22.01 11.68
CA GLU A 3 -26.69 22.39 10.91
C GLU A 3 -26.02 21.10 10.42
N ARG A 4 -25.74 20.99 9.12
CA ARG A 4 -25.09 19.82 8.51
C ARG A 4 -23.64 20.14 8.22
N LYS A 5 -22.75 19.18 8.46
CA LYS A 5 -21.31 19.31 8.20
C LYS A 5 -20.89 18.40 7.05
N PRO A 6 -20.17 18.92 6.04
CA PRO A 6 -19.59 18.08 4.99
C PRO A 6 -18.36 17.34 5.53
N VAL A 7 -18.28 16.06 5.22
CA VAL A 7 -17.16 15.17 5.54
C VAL A 7 -16.84 14.27 4.36
N VAL A 8 -15.69 13.62 4.37
CA VAL A 8 -15.32 12.61 3.38
C VAL A 8 -15.02 11.31 4.11
N ILE A 9 -15.85 10.31 3.86
CA ILE A 9 -15.73 8.96 4.45
C ILE A 9 -15.41 8.00 3.32
N ASN A 10 -14.26 7.32 3.36
CA ASN A 10 -13.84 6.40 2.31
C ASN A 10 -13.80 7.06 0.92
N GLN A 11 -13.30 8.30 0.86
CA GLN A 11 -13.27 9.14 -0.35
C GLN A 11 -14.66 9.49 -0.92
N ILE A 12 -15.73 9.20 -0.17
CA ILE A 12 -17.10 9.57 -0.54
C ILE A 12 -17.52 10.80 0.27
N PRO A 13 -17.82 11.94 -0.39
CA PRO A 13 -18.40 13.10 0.26
C PRO A 13 -19.74 12.73 0.90
N THR A 14 -19.87 13.00 2.20
CA THR A 14 -21.04 12.67 3.03
C THR A 14 -21.40 13.87 3.90
N GLU A 15 -22.69 14.06 4.22
CA GLU A 15 -23.15 15.08 5.16
C GLU A 15 -23.60 14.46 6.48
N VAL A 16 -23.11 15.01 7.59
CA VAL A 16 -23.40 14.52 8.95
C VAL A 16 -24.04 15.63 9.79
N ASP A 17 -24.66 15.25 10.91
CA ASP A 17 -25.21 16.23 11.85
C ASP A 17 -24.09 17.14 12.40
N GLY A 18 -24.38 18.41 12.63
CA GLY A 18 -23.44 19.38 13.20
C GLY A 18 -22.93 18.99 14.59
N ASN A 19 -23.71 18.20 15.33
CA ASN A 19 -23.32 17.64 16.62
C ASN A 19 -22.78 16.20 16.52
N ALA A 20 -22.57 15.68 15.30
CA ALA A 20 -22.01 14.35 15.12
C ALA A 20 -20.62 14.25 15.75
N THR A 21 -20.39 13.10 16.34
CA THR A 21 -19.13 12.67 16.92
C THR A 21 -18.44 11.68 16.01
N ILE A 22 -17.17 11.40 16.27
CA ILE A 22 -16.43 10.40 15.50
C ILE A 22 -17.17 9.04 15.56
N ALA A 23 -17.84 8.71 16.67
CA ALA A 23 -18.59 7.46 16.80
C ALA A 23 -19.76 7.31 15.81
N ASP A 24 -20.33 8.43 15.35
CA ASP A 24 -21.48 8.45 14.43
C ASP A 24 -21.09 8.18 12.97
N VAL A 25 -19.81 8.44 12.64
CA VAL A 25 -19.28 8.36 11.27
C VAL A 25 -18.26 7.24 11.10
N VAL A 26 -17.72 6.75 12.21
CA VAL A 26 -16.72 5.69 12.25
C VAL A 26 -17.36 4.36 12.66
N PRO A 27 -17.33 3.32 11.79
CA PRO A 27 -17.85 1.98 12.09
C PRO A 27 -17.43 1.45 13.45
N ILE A 28 -18.33 0.69 14.09
CA ILE A 28 -18.14 0.20 15.48
C ILE A 28 -16.87 -0.64 15.69
N ASN A 29 -16.40 -1.27 14.61
CA ASN A 29 -15.23 -2.14 14.59
C ASN A 29 -13.90 -1.38 14.44
N VAL A 30 -13.89 -0.07 14.20
CA VAL A 30 -12.66 0.74 14.15
C VAL A 30 -12.24 1.12 15.57
N THR A 31 -11.03 0.71 15.96
CA THR A 31 -10.49 0.88 17.32
C THR A 31 -9.72 2.18 17.54
N SER A 32 -9.28 2.85 16.46
CA SER A 32 -8.59 4.15 16.51
C SER A 32 -8.56 4.82 15.14
N ILE A 33 -8.41 6.14 15.10
CA ILE A 33 -8.12 6.91 13.89
C ILE A 33 -6.96 7.89 14.10
N LEU A 34 -6.39 8.41 13.02
CA LEU A 34 -5.45 9.54 13.05
C LEU A 34 -6.19 10.83 12.68
N ASN A 35 -5.92 11.92 13.40
CA ASN A 35 -6.36 13.25 12.99
C ASN A 35 -5.37 13.90 12.00
N ARG A 36 -5.72 15.08 11.45
CA ARG A 36 -4.86 15.83 10.51
C ARG A 36 -3.50 16.24 11.09
N GLN A 37 -3.36 16.26 12.41
CA GLN A 37 -2.11 16.53 13.13
C GLN A 37 -1.31 15.25 13.42
N GLY A 38 -1.74 14.09 12.91
CA GLY A 38 -1.08 12.79 13.14
C GLY A 38 -1.28 12.23 14.56
N GLN A 39 -2.20 12.80 15.34
CA GLN A 39 -2.50 12.30 16.69
C GLN A 39 -3.50 11.14 16.60
N VAL A 40 -3.23 10.10 17.38
CA VAL A 40 -4.11 8.94 17.52
C VAL A 40 -5.28 9.29 18.44
N ILE A 41 -6.50 9.11 17.93
CA ILE A 41 -7.74 9.17 18.70
C ILE A 41 -8.20 7.73 18.89
N SER A 42 -8.38 7.29 20.13
CA SER A 42 -8.78 5.92 20.45
C SER A 42 -10.31 5.76 20.46
N ARG A 43 -10.82 4.55 20.28
CA ARG A 43 -12.28 4.28 20.26
C ARG A 43 -13.00 4.78 21.50
N SER A 44 -12.37 4.71 22.68
CA SER A 44 -12.88 5.26 23.94
C SER A 44 -13.08 6.77 23.93
N ASP A 45 -12.55 7.47 22.93
CA ASP A 45 -12.67 8.91 22.75
C ASP A 45 -13.71 9.28 21.67
N PHE A 46 -14.18 8.33 20.87
CA PHE A 46 -15.01 8.63 19.70
C PHE A 46 -16.34 9.30 20.05
N GLU A 47 -16.98 8.90 21.15
CA GLU A 47 -18.25 9.46 21.62
C GLU A 47 -18.12 10.89 22.17
N ARG A 48 -16.89 11.32 22.51
CA ARG A 48 -16.61 12.65 23.06
C ARG A 48 -15.87 13.57 22.10
N THR A 49 -15.41 13.06 20.96
CA THR A 49 -14.70 13.85 19.97
C THR A 49 -15.66 14.28 18.87
N PRO A 50 -15.93 15.59 18.71
CA PRO A 50 -16.72 16.10 17.61
C PRO A 50 -16.06 15.78 16.27
N VAL A 51 -16.87 15.56 15.24
CA VAL A 51 -16.37 15.49 13.86
C VAL A 51 -15.79 16.86 13.47
N PRO A 52 -14.49 16.96 13.14
CA PRO A 52 -13.87 18.20 12.71
C PRO A 52 -14.48 18.74 11.40
N GLU A 53 -14.37 20.04 11.15
CA GLU A 53 -14.63 20.58 9.82
C GLU A 53 -13.64 20.00 8.82
N SER A 54 -14.14 19.60 7.64
CA SER A 54 -13.34 18.90 6.62
C SER A 54 -12.72 17.59 7.15
N PHE A 55 -13.47 16.84 7.94
CA PHE A 55 -13.06 15.51 8.38
C PHE A 55 -12.93 14.57 7.17
N GLU A 56 -11.72 14.06 6.97
CA GLU A 56 -11.39 13.07 5.94
C GLU A 56 -10.87 11.84 6.65
N THR A 57 -11.48 10.69 6.36
CA THR A 57 -11.06 9.44 6.95
C THR A 57 -11.18 8.29 5.95
N ASN A 58 -10.12 7.51 5.84
CA ASN A 58 -10.13 6.22 5.17
C ASN A 58 -10.53 5.17 6.20
N LEU A 59 -11.84 5.02 6.40
CA LEU A 59 -12.48 4.01 7.24
C LEU A 59 -12.65 2.71 6.47
N THR A 60 -11.56 2.17 5.96
CA THR A 60 -11.54 0.77 5.58
C THR A 60 -11.35 -0.05 6.84
N GLU A 61 -12.38 -0.81 7.20
CA GLU A 61 -12.44 -1.72 8.35
C GLU A 61 -11.07 -2.30 8.75
N ILE A 62 -10.69 -2.13 10.02
CA ILE A 62 -9.75 -3.04 10.67
C ILE A 62 -10.59 -3.91 11.60
N ASP A 63 -11.24 -4.92 11.02
CA ASP A 63 -11.64 -6.11 11.79
C ASP A 63 -11.46 -7.36 10.94
N LYS A 64 -10.19 -7.70 10.77
CA LYS A 64 -9.79 -9.06 10.43
C LYS A 64 -8.77 -9.40 11.52
N GLY A 65 -9.20 -10.01 12.62
CA GLY A 65 -8.35 -10.70 13.61
C GLY A 65 -7.07 -9.99 14.09
N ALA A 66 -7.21 -9.02 15.00
CA ALA A 66 -6.30 -8.73 16.12
C ALA A 66 -4.77 -8.49 15.90
N TYR A 67 -4.28 -8.21 14.69
CA TYR A 67 -2.87 -7.81 14.50
C TYR A 67 -2.75 -6.30 14.25
N ASP A 68 -1.89 -5.64 15.04
CA ASP A 68 -1.46 -4.26 14.79
C ASP A 68 -0.81 -4.14 13.40
N LYS A 69 -1.05 -3.03 12.69
CA LYS A 69 -0.54 -2.81 11.32
C LYS A 69 0.97 -2.98 11.27
N ASN A 70 1.72 -2.50 12.27
CA ASN A 70 3.17 -2.64 12.28
C ASN A 70 3.61 -4.10 12.47
N THR A 71 2.84 -4.88 13.25
CA THR A 71 3.07 -6.33 13.38
C THR A 71 2.86 -7.04 12.03
N LEU A 72 1.81 -6.68 11.29
CA LEU A 72 1.58 -7.22 9.96
C LEU A 72 2.69 -6.79 8.99
N LEU A 73 3.09 -5.52 8.99
CA LEU A 73 4.17 -5.04 8.12
C LEU A 73 5.52 -5.67 8.46
N ALA A 74 5.81 -5.94 9.74
CA ALA A 74 7.01 -6.67 10.13
C ALA A 74 7.00 -8.11 9.60
N LEU A 75 5.84 -8.77 9.61
CA LEU A 75 5.66 -10.06 8.97
C LEU A 75 5.85 -9.95 7.44
N GLU A 76 5.26 -8.94 6.78
CA GLU A 76 5.43 -8.72 5.35
C GLU A 76 6.91 -8.52 4.99
N VAL A 77 7.63 -7.68 5.75
CA VAL A 77 9.07 -7.46 5.57
C VAL A 77 9.83 -8.79 5.65
N TYR A 78 9.58 -9.59 6.69
CA TYR A 78 10.21 -10.91 6.83
C TYR A 78 9.91 -11.84 5.63
N LEU A 79 8.66 -11.88 5.17
CA LEU A 79 8.26 -12.71 4.03
C LEU A 79 8.92 -12.22 2.73
N ILE A 80 8.92 -10.92 2.49
CA ILE A 80 9.56 -10.29 1.33
C ILE A 80 11.05 -10.60 1.32
N GLU A 81 11.75 -10.40 2.44
CA GLU A 81 13.18 -10.71 2.55
C GLU A 81 13.45 -12.20 2.34
N SER A 82 12.65 -13.07 2.95
CA SER A 82 12.78 -14.52 2.77
C SER A 82 12.62 -14.93 1.31
N ASP A 83 11.74 -14.25 0.57
CA ASP A 83 11.46 -14.54 -0.83
C ASP A 83 12.50 -13.97 -1.78
N ILE A 84 12.86 -12.69 -1.66
CA ILE A 84 13.82 -12.05 -2.55
C ILE A 84 15.22 -12.69 -2.44
N ASN A 85 15.54 -13.31 -1.30
CA ASN A 85 16.80 -14.03 -1.10
C ASN A 85 16.82 -15.44 -1.72
N GLN A 86 15.70 -15.95 -2.22
CA GLN A 86 15.65 -17.24 -2.93
C GLN A 86 16.05 -17.14 -4.41
N TYR A 87 15.97 -15.94 -5.00
CA TYR A 87 16.33 -15.72 -6.40
C TYR A 87 17.85 -15.67 -6.58
N THR A 88 18.33 -16.07 -7.76
CA THR A 88 19.74 -15.97 -8.14
C THR A 88 20.27 -14.56 -7.91
N ASN A 89 21.46 -14.44 -7.33
CA ASN A 89 22.10 -13.16 -7.01
C ASN A 89 23.56 -13.15 -7.49
N PRO A 90 23.80 -13.03 -8.81
CA PRO A 90 25.13 -13.14 -9.40
C PRO A 90 26.11 -12.10 -8.86
N GLN A 91 25.59 -10.92 -8.50
CA GLN A 91 26.36 -9.79 -7.99
C GLN A 91 26.56 -9.84 -6.47
N ASN A 92 26.00 -10.86 -5.79
CA ASN A 92 26.04 -11.02 -4.33
C ASN A 92 25.62 -9.73 -3.57
N LEU A 93 24.62 -9.02 -4.11
CA LEU A 93 24.10 -7.80 -3.51
C LEU A 93 23.30 -8.12 -2.25
N GLN A 94 23.41 -7.27 -1.23
CA GLN A 94 22.53 -7.40 -0.08
C GLN A 94 21.10 -7.02 -0.47
N ARG A 95 20.14 -7.92 -0.25
CA ARG A 95 18.72 -7.68 -0.51
C ARG A 95 18.01 -7.52 0.83
N VAL A 96 17.34 -6.40 1.02
CA VAL A 96 16.78 -6.00 2.31
C VAL A 96 15.43 -5.36 2.06
N ALA A 97 14.48 -5.58 2.95
CA ALA A 97 13.22 -4.85 2.97
C ALA A 97 12.99 -4.23 4.34
N TRP A 98 12.31 -3.08 4.37
CA TRP A 98 11.90 -2.47 5.62
C TRP A 98 10.63 -1.65 5.42
N ALA A 99 9.81 -1.61 6.46
CA ALA A 99 8.69 -0.68 6.52
C ALA A 99 9.20 0.71 6.90
N GLY A 100 8.64 1.75 6.28
CA GLY A 100 8.84 3.13 6.74
C GLY A 100 8.27 3.32 8.15
N GLU A 101 8.80 4.29 8.89
CA GLU A 101 8.41 4.56 10.30
C GLU A 101 6.89 4.79 10.47
N SER A 102 6.22 5.34 9.45
CA SER A 102 4.77 5.58 9.44
C SER A 102 3.94 4.37 9.01
N GLY A 103 4.58 3.28 8.54
CA GLY A 103 3.90 2.12 7.97
C GLY A 103 3.16 2.39 6.65
N ASN A 104 3.44 3.53 6.00
CA ASN A 104 2.79 3.92 4.75
C ASN A 104 3.51 3.42 3.49
N TYR A 105 4.70 2.85 3.66
CA TYR A 105 5.40 2.16 2.58
C TYR A 105 6.28 1.03 3.11
N ILE A 106 6.61 0.10 2.22
CA ILE A 106 7.73 -0.84 2.36
C ILE A 106 8.74 -0.51 1.26
N ARG A 107 10.00 -0.29 1.64
CA ARG A 107 11.11 -0.19 0.69
C ARG A 107 11.76 -1.56 0.56
N VAL A 108 12.06 -1.95 -0.68
CA VAL A 108 12.78 -3.17 -1.02
C VAL A 108 14.01 -2.77 -1.81
N GLN A 109 15.18 -3.00 -1.22
CA GLN A 109 16.47 -2.72 -1.84
C GLN A 109 16.94 -3.94 -2.63
N ASN A 110 17.45 -3.69 -3.85
CA ASN A 110 17.95 -4.72 -4.76
C ASN A 110 16.93 -5.85 -5.03
N PHE A 111 15.66 -5.49 -5.27
CA PHE A 111 14.62 -6.42 -5.69
C PHE A 111 15.08 -7.13 -6.98
N PRO A 112 15.06 -8.48 -7.03
CA PRO A 112 15.53 -9.24 -8.18
C PRO A 112 14.62 -9.04 -9.39
N LEU A 113 15.21 -8.94 -10.57
CA LEU A 113 14.50 -8.93 -11.84
C LEU A 113 14.74 -10.24 -12.60
N PRO A 114 13.79 -10.69 -13.45
CA PRO A 114 13.97 -11.92 -14.21
C PRO A 114 15.05 -11.78 -15.28
N ASN A 115 15.39 -12.90 -15.92
CA ASN A 115 16.40 -12.91 -16.98
C ASN A 115 16.01 -11.97 -18.14
N GLY A 116 16.98 -11.21 -18.65
CA GLY A 116 16.79 -10.27 -19.76
C GLY A 116 16.72 -8.80 -19.34
N PHE A 117 16.68 -8.52 -18.04
CA PHE A 117 16.77 -7.17 -17.47
C PHE A 117 18.21 -6.83 -17.09
N THR A 118 18.64 -5.60 -17.37
CA THR A 118 19.98 -5.09 -17.00
C THR A 118 19.86 -3.66 -16.45
N PRO A 119 20.26 -3.39 -15.18
CA PRO A 119 20.70 -4.36 -14.18
C PRO A 119 19.63 -5.42 -13.83
N ASP A 120 20.08 -6.52 -13.21
CA ASP A 120 19.26 -7.67 -12.78
C ASP A 120 18.58 -7.46 -11.41
N SER A 121 18.65 -6.24 -10.88
CA SER A 121 17.95 -5.84 -9.67
C SER A 121 17.61 -4.35 -9.67
N ILE A 122 16.63 -3.97 -8.86
CA ILE A 122 16.20 -2.58 -8.71
C ILE A 122 15.66 -2.26 -7.32
N ASP A 123 15.77 -1.01 -6.89
CA ASP A 123 15.15 -0.53 -5.66
C ASP A 123 13.66 -0.19 -5.91
N LEU A 124 12.80 -0.69 -5.04
CA LEU A 124 11.35 -0.52 -5.10
C LEU A 124 10.81 0.09 -3.80
N ILE A 125 9.71 0.84 -3.92
CA ILE A 125 8.85 1.22 -2.81
C ILE A 125 7.43 0.77 -3.11
N VAL A 126 6.84 0.00 -2.21
CA VAL A 126 5.44 -0.42 -2.25
C VAL A 126 4.66 0.47 -1.30
N VAL A 127 3.60 1.12 -1.78
CA VAL A 127 2.73 1.98 -0.95
C VAL A 127 1.77 1.09 -0.15
N THR A 128 1.76 1.29 1.18
CA THR A 128 1.01 0.47 2.15
C THR A 128 0.06 1.29 3.02
N SER A 129 -0.30 2.50 2.61
CA SER A 129 -1.19 3.39 3.37
C SER A 129 -2.51 2.72 3.76
N ASN A 130 -3.11 1.95 2.82
CA ASN A 130 -4.40 1.26 3.02
C ASN A 130 -4.27 -0.24 3.35
N TYR A 131 -3.05 -0.74 3.56
CA TYR A 131 -2.83 -2.14 3.95
C TYR A 131 -3.26 -2.35 5.43
N PRO A 132 -3.94 -3.47 5.78
CA PRO A 132 -4.24 -4.64 4.94
C PRO A 132 -5.61 -4.63 4.25
N SER A 133 -6.37 -3.54 4.36
CA SER A 133 -7.75 -3.49 3.88
C SER A 133 -7.84 -3.46 2.35
N LEU A 134 -6.87 -2.82 1.68
CA LEU A 134 -6.73 -2.79 0.23
C LEU A 134 -5.36 -3.33 -0.22
N PRO A 135 -5.27 -3.92 -1.43
CA PRO A 135 -3.99 -4.26 -2.02
C PRO A 135 -3.17 -2.98 -2.31
N PRO A 136 -1.85 -3.07 -2.39
CA PRO A 136 -1.07 -2.03 -3.06
C PRO A 136 -1.58 -1.84 -4.49
N VAL A 137 -1.65 -0.59 -4.94
CA VAL A 137 -2.15 -0.22 -6.28
C VAL A 137 -1.02 -0.04 -7.30
N GLY A 138 0.21 -0.24 -6.86
CA GLY A 138 1.41 -0.09 -7.67
C GLY A 138 2.65 0.00 -6.81
N LEU A 139 3.73 0.42 -7.46
CA LEU A 139 5.06 0.50 -6.88
C LEU A 139 5.84 1.65 -7.50
N HIS A 140 6.69 2.27 -6.69
CA HIS A 140 7.66 3.26 -7.15
C HIS A 140 9.00 2.57 -7.37
N ILE A 141 9.59 2.82 -8.53
CA ILE A 141 10.90 2.32 -8.92
C ILE A 141 11.92 3.43 -8.75
N ALA A 142 13.03 3.18 -8.06
CA ALA A 142 14.08 4.19 -7.92
C ALA A 142 14.61 4.60 -9.29
N LYS A 143 14.64 5.90 -9.56
CA LYS A 143 15.16 6.49 -10.79
C LYS A 143 16.58 6.99 -10.55
N THR A 144 17.46 6.63 -11.47
CA THR A 144 18.86 7.05 -11.51
C THR A 144 19.18 7.51 -12.93
N ASP A 145 20.27 8.26 -13.11
CA ASP A 145 20.68 8.75 -14.43
C ASP A 145 21.00 7.61 -15.43
N SER A 146 21.18 6.37 -14.95
CA SER A 146 21.63 5.23 -15.75
C SER A 146 20.56 4.15 -15.98
N ASN A 147 19.40 4.20 -15.31
CA ASN A 147 18.40 3.11 -15.36
C ASN A 147 17.11 3.44 -16.14
N ASP A 148 17.06 4.55 -16.89
CA ASP A 148 15.92 4.89 -17.74
C ASP A 148 15.56 3.78 -18.74
N ARG A 149 16.57 3.08 -19.30
CA ARG A 149 16.34 1.95 -20.20
C ARG A 149 15.67 0.78 -19.48
N LEU A 150 16.09 0.51 -18.24
CA LEU A 150 15.54 -0.56 -17.42
C LEU A 150 14.07 -0.28 -17.07
N ILE A 151 13.76 0.95 -16.66
CA ILE A 151 12.38 1.37 -16.39
C ILE A 151 11.49 1.14 -17.62
N LYS A 152 11.95 1.52 -18.82
CA LYS A 152 11.22 1.27 -20.07
C LYS A 152 11.05 -0.22 -20.40
N GLN A 153 12.03 -1.06 -20.06
CA GLN A 153 11.90 -2.51 -20.23
C GLN A 153 10.81 -3.06 -19.31
N ILE A 154 10.76 -2.61 -18.05
CA ILE A 154 9.73 -3.00 -17.08
C ILE A 154 8.36 -2.55 -17.58
N GLU A 155 8.20 -1.29 -17.97
CA GLU A 155 6.95 -0.77 -18.53
C GLU A 155 6.48 -1.57 -19.76
N SER A 156 7.41 -1.89 -20.66
CA SER A 156 7.11 -2.69 -21.85
C SER A 156 6.71 -4.12 -21.50
N ALA A 157 7.35 -4.75 -20.52
CA ALA A 157 7.03 -6.11 -20.07
C ALA A 157 5.66 -6.18 -19.41
N MET A 158 5.22 -5.08 -18.79
CA MET A 158 3.88 -4.93 -18.23
C MET A 158 2.80 -4.63 -19.29
N GLN A 159 3.16 -4.61 -20.58
CA GLN A 159 2.24 -4.51 -21.73
C GLN A 159 1.21 -3.37 -21.64
N GLY A 160 1.57 -2.23 -21.04
CA GLY A 160 0.63 -1.12 -20.91
C GLY A 160 -0.41 -1.28 -19.80
N HIS A 161 -0.16 -2.11 -18.78
CA HIS A 161 -0.81 -1.97 -17.47
C HIS A 161 -0.46 -0.65 -16.74
N VAL A 162 0.17 0.28 -17.44
CA VAL A 162 0.02 1.73 -17.26
C VAL A 162 -1.29 2.13 -17.95
N TYR A 163 -2.43 1.87 -17.33
CA TYR A 163 -3.73 2.07 -17.97
C TYR A 163 -3.90 3.51 -18.48
N ASP A 164 -4.24 3.61 -19.77
CA ASP A 164 -4.83 4.76 -20.44
C ASP A 164 -5.89 5.44 -19.56
N GLY A 165 -5.55 6.60 -19.00
CA GLY A 165 -6.51 7.59 -18.51
C GLY A 165 -7.31 7.25 -17.26
N ALA A 166 -7.19 6.05 -16.70
CA ALA A 166 -7.56 5.75 -15.31
C ALA A 166 -6.30 5.81 -14.44
N ALA A 167 -5.64 6.97 -14.45
CA ALA A 167 -4.77 7.30 -13.35
C ALA A 167 -5.63 7.15 -12.08
N ILE A 168 -5.18 6.34 -11.13
CA ILE A 168 -5.49 6.72 -9.76
C ILE A 168 -4.79 8.07 -9.63
N ASP A 169 -5.55 9.16 -9.62
CA ASP A 169 -5.09 10.56 -9.61
C ASP A 169 -4.14 10.93 -8.45
N CYS A 170 -3.69 9.95 -7.64
CA CYS A 170 -3.15 10.18 -6.31
C CYS A 170 -2.05 9.18 -5.89
N ALA A 171 -1.25 8.61 -6.81
CA ALA A 171 0.05 8.12 -6.34
C ALA A 171 0.91 9.35 -6.01
N GLU A 172 1.22 9.53 -4.73
CA GLU A 172 2.07 10.63 -4.27
C GLU A 172 3.39 10.61 -5.07
N GLU A 173 3.72 11.71 -5.75
CA GLU A 173 5.00 11.79 -6.44
C GLU A 173 6.14 11.73 -5.42
N ILE A 174 6.96 10.69 -5.51
CA ILE A 174 8.17 10.56 -4.70
C ILE A 174 9.36 11.03 -5.53
N PRO A 175 10.03 12.15 -5.17
CA PRO A 175 11.19 12.63 -5.91
C PRO A 175 12.27 11.56 -6.03
N GLY A 176 12.78 11.38 -7.25
CA GLY A 176 13.78 10.34 -7.55
C GLY A 176 13.20 8.94 -7.76
N TYR A 177 11.88 8.81 -7.91
CA TYR A 177 11.23 7.56 -8.25
C TYR A 177 10.30 7.70 -9.45
N HIS A 178 10.05 6.57 -10.11
CA HIS A 178 9.11 6.43 -11.21
C HIS A 178 7.94 5.55 -10.77
N TRP A 179 6.72 6.02 -10.92
CA TRP A 179 5.53 5.26 -10.55
C TRP A 179 5.16 4.22 -11.62
N ILE A 180 4.84 3.01 -11.17
CA ILE A 180 4.27 1.95 -11.99
C ILE A 180 2.98 1.48 -11.35
N CYS A 181 1.88 1.58 -12.11
CA CYS A 181 0.60 1.01 -11.73
C CYS A 181 0.67 -0.52 -11.84
N TYR A 182 0.27 -1.22 -10.79
CA TYR A 182 0.22 -2.68 -10.78
C TYR A 182 -0.91 -3.13 -9.87
N HIS A 183 -1.96 -3.69 -10.47
CA HIS A 183 -3.10 -4.21 -9.74
C HIS A 183 -2.93 -5.68 -9.44
N PHE A 184 -3.29 -6.08 -8.21
CA PHE A 184 -3.35 -7.48 -7.83
C PHE A 184 -4.43 -8.22 -8.66
N ARG A 185 -4.17 -9.49 -8.98
CA ARG A 185 -4.91 -10.28 -9.98
C ARG A 185 -6.43 -10.19 -9.81
N ASP A 186 -7.14 -9.97 -10.92
CA ASP A 186 -8.60 -9.89 -10.99
C ASP A 186 -9.24 -8.82 -10.06
N HIS A 187 -8.45 -7.87 -9.56
CA HIS A 187 -8.84 -6.90 -8.52
C HIS A 187 -9.36 -7.56 -7.23
N GLN A 188 -9.04 -8.83 -6.99
CA GLN A 188 -9.50 -9.56 -5.81
C GLN A 188 -8.39 -9.60 -4.76
N TRP A 189 -8.60 -8.92 -3.64
CA TRP A 189 -7.70 -8.93 -2.48
C TRP A 189 -8.34 -9.67 -1.32
N GLN A 190 -7.88 -10.89 -1.08
CA GLN A 190 -8.39 -11.82 -0.08
C GLN A 190 -7.39 -11.97 1.08
N PHE A 191 -7.11 -10.87 1.78
CA PHE A 191 -6.34 -10.92 3.01
C PHE A 191 -7.05 -11.72 4.11
N VAL A 192 -6.33 -12.67 4.72
CA VAL A 192 -6.83 -13.57 5.79
C VAL A 192 -6.06 -13.27 7.07
N ALA A 193 -6.61 -12.44 7.95
CA ALA A 193 -5.78 -11.88 9.03
C ALA A 193 -5.37 -12.83 10.14
N ASN A 194 -6.20 -13.84 10.45
CA ASN A 194 -5.82 -14.84 11.43
C ASN A 194 -4.73 -15.80 10.88
N LYS A 195 -4.48 -15.77 9.57
CA LYS A 195 -3.44 -16.54 8.87
C LYS A 195 -2.91 -15.76 7.64
N PRO A 196 -2.16 -14.66 7.83
CA PRO A 196 -1.78 -13.75 6.73
C PRO A 196 -1.04 -14.44 5.57
N THR A 197 -0.33 -15.52 5.85
CA THR A 197 0.37 -16.32 4.84
C THR A 197 -0.57 -17.16 3.95
N GLN A 198 -1.79 -17.45 4.41
CA GLN A 198 -2.80 -18.24 3.67
C GLN A 198 -3.64 -17.37 2.73
N GLY A 199 -3.84 -16.09 3.05
CA GLY A 199 -4.51 -15.11 2.19
C GLY A 199 -3.55 -14.34 1.28
N ASP A 200 -4.06 -13.31 0.62
CA ASP A 200 -3.23 -12.37 -0.14
C ASP A 200 -2.40 -11.49 0.79
N ASN A 201 -1.19 -11.15 0.35
CA ASN A 201 -0.24 -10.34 1.11
C ASN A 201 0.76 -9.63 0.16
N ILE A 202 1.62 -8.78 0.71
CA ILE A 202 2.53 -7.93 -0.08
C ILE A 202 3.65 -8.77 -0.70
N SER A 203 4.15 -9.79 0.00
CA SER A 203 5.11 -10.74 -0.57
C SER A 203 4.56 -11.42 -1.84
N LYS A 204 3.31 -11.90 -1.82
CA LYS A 204 2.63 -12.49 -2.99
C LYS A 204 2.41 -11.46 -4.09
N PHE A 205 2.08 -10.21 -3.75
CA PHE A 205 1.99 -9.11 -4.71
C PHE A 205 3.31 -8.94 -5.47
N LEU A 206 4.44 -8.88 -4.77
CA LEU A 206 5.76 -8.76 -5.40
C LEU A 206 6.17 -10.00 -6.20
N LYS A 207 5.80 -11.20 -5.77
CA LYS A 207 5.99 -12.44 -6.57
C LYS A 207 5.21 -12.42 -7.87
N ASN A 208 3.96 -11.97 -7.83
CA ASN A 208 3.14 -11.85 -9.04
C ASN A 208 3.69 -10.77 -9.98
N PHE A 209 4.24 -9.68 -9.43
CA PHE A 209 4.97 -8.68 -10.22
C PHE A 209 6.18 -9.30 -10.92
N PHE A 210 7.00 -10.07 -10.19
CA PHE A 210 8.13 -10.79 -10.80
C PHE A 210 7.68 -11.75 -11.90
N ALA A 211 6.64 -12.57 -11.65
CA ALA A 211 6.11 -13.51 -12.63
C ALA A 211 5.55 -12.81 -13.88
N LEU A 212 4.94 -11.63 -13.72
CA LEU A 212 4.49 -10.80 -14.84
C LEU A 212 5.68 -10.36 -15.72
N LEU A 213 6.76 -9.90 -15.10
CA LEU A 213 7.98 -9.52 -15.83
C LEU A 213 8.65 -10.71 -16.52
N GLU A 214 8.47 -11.92 -16.00
CA GLU A 214 8.94 -13.17 -16.62
C GLU A 214 8.02 -13.65 -17.77
N GLY A 215 6.86 -13.01 -17.96
CA GLY A 215 5.85 -13.40 -18.96
C GLY A 215 5.02 -14.62 -18.54
N GLN A 216 4.89 -14.88 -17.23
CA GLN A 216 4.18 -16.03 -16.66
C GLN A 216 2.85 -15.67 -15.96
N ALA A 217 2.38 -14.41 -16.06
CA ALA A 217 1.17 -13.92 -15.38
C ALA A 217 -0.10 -14.04 -16.24
#